data_AF-A0A4Q3WR97-F1
#
_entry.id   AF-A0A4Q3WR97-F1
#
_cell.length_a   1.000
_cell.length_b   1.000
_cell.length_c   1.000
_cell.angle_alpha   90.00
_cell.angle_beta   90.00
_cell.angle_gamma   90.00
#
_symmetry.space_group_name_H-M   'P 1'
#
loop_
_entity.id
_entity.type
_entity.pdbx_description
1 polymer ?
#
loop_
_entity_poly.entity_id
_entity_poly.type
_entity_poly.pdbx_seq_one_letter_code
_entity_poly.pdbx_strand_id
1 'polypeptide(L)'
;MQNVELARIFDEIADYLELAGDNRFKIRAYRTASEAIADFPAPIEVAAENGQLEEIEGLGAATIAKTKEFLATGKVRLLEFHRSQYPSGLLDVLRVPGLGSKKVALLYKERGIDSIEKFTEALESGGLNGLSGFGPKTIENLKVSVKRLAQLTARLPLTDAEQVASRLKTSLAEKIPGLEIHEAGSLRRGCDTLGNLNFVVKATDNAVLDEFVKLPHVLDVIEQTESKARARIHPGVEVEIVVAKPEAFGSKLFFHTGSRAHVEGKELPNFADEEAVFRHFGVPFIEPELREDKGEWEAAKNGKLPNLLLGTDIKGDLHTHSTWSDGSATIAQMAQAVGV
;
A
#
# COMPACT_ATOMS: atom_id res chain seq x y z
N MET A 1 -12.57 4.39 -12.88
CA MET A 1 -11.27 3.99 -12.29
C MET A 1 -10.23 5.09 -12.43
N GLN A 2 -10.20 5.80 -13.56
CA GLN A 2 -9.22 6.86 -13.84
C GLN A 2 -9.42 8.13 -13.00
N ASN A 3 -10.63 8.44 -12.52
CA ASN A 3 -10.86 9.59 -11.63
C ASN A 3 -9.99 9.53 -10.36
N VAL A 4 -10.02 8.39 -9.65
CA VAL A 4 -9.27 8.20 -8.41
C VAL A 4 -7.77 8.29 -8.66
N GLU A 5 -7.30 7.72 -9.77
CA GLU A 5 -5.89 7.76 -10.15
C GLU A 5 -5.43 9.18 -10.51
N LEU A 6 -6.23 9.90 -11.31
CA LEU A 6 -5.94 11.26 -11.72
C LEU A 6 -6.00 12.26 -10.55
N ALA A 7 -6.97 12.11 -9.66
CA ALA A 7 -7.04 12.88 -8.42
C ALA A 7 -5.75 12.70 -7.60
N ARG A 8 -5.33 11.45 -7.38
CA ARG A 8 -4.06 11.15 -6.70
C ARG A 8 -2.85 11.78 -7.39
N ILE A 9 -2.79 11.73 -8.72
CA ILE A 9 -1.72 12.39 -9.50
C ILE A 9 -1.70 13.90 -9.24
N PHE A 10 -2.86 14.57 -9.19
CA PHE A 10 -2.93 16.00 -8.93
C PHE A 10 -2.58 16.37 -7.49
N ASP A 11 -2.98 15.55 -6.51
CA ASP A 11 -2.54 15.72 -5.14
C ASP A 11 -1.03 15.58 -4.98
N GLU A 12 -0.43 14.57 -5.63
CA GLU A 12 1.01 14.34 -5.59
C GLU A 12 1.78 15.49 -6.27
N ILE A 13 1.28 16.02 -7.40
CA ILE A 13 1.83 17.24 -8.02
C ILE A 13 1.77 18.41 -7.03
N ALA A 14 0.65 18.60 -6.33
CA ALA A 14 0.50 19.69 -5.37
C ALA A 14 1.51 19.55 -4.21
N ASP A 15 1.74 18.35 -3.69
CA ASP A 15 2.76 18.08 -2.67
C ASP A 15 4.16 18.49 -3.15
N TYR A 16 4.56 18.07 -4.36
CA TYR A 16 5.87 18.41 -4.91
C TYR A 16 6.04 19.90 -5.20
N LEU A 17 4.98 20.57 -5.68
CA LEU A 17 4.99 22.02 -5.87
C LEU A 17 5.16 22.76 -4.54
N GLU A 18 4.55 22.25 -3.47
CA GLU A 18 4.71 22.79 -2.13
C GLU A 18 6.15 22.63 -1.64
N LEU A 19 6.73 21.44 -1.80
CA LEU A 19 8.14 21.15 -1.46
C LEU A 19 9.11 22.04 -2.24
N ALA A 20 8.86 22.26 -3.54
CA ALA A 20 9.65 23.15 -4.37
C ALA A 20 9.47 24.64 -4.02
N GLY A 21 8.50 24.97 -3.17
CA GLY A 21 8.17 26.36 -2.83
C GLY A 21 7.60 27.16 -4.00
N ASP A 22 6.91 26.50 -4.93
CA ASP A 22 6.26 27.16 -6.07
C ASP A 22 5.06 28.02 -5.59
N ASN A 23 4.42 28.68 -6.54
CA ASN A 23 3.34 29.62 -6.32
C ASN A 23 2.12 28.95 -5.65
N ARG A 24 1.67 29.53 -4.53
CA ARG A 24 0.48 29.11 -3.78
C ARG A 24 -0.79 28.97 -4.63
N PHE A 25 -0.94 29.79 -5.68
CA PHE A 25 -2.07 29.69 -6.59
C PHE A 25 -2.04 28.41 -7.43
N LYS A 26 -0.85 27.98 -7.89
CA LYS A 26 -0.72 26.71 -8.63
C LYS A 26 -0.97 25.51 -7.72
N ILE A 27 -0.38 25.52 -6.52
CA ILE A 27 -0.57 24.44 -5.52
C ILE A 27 -2.06 24.28 -5.23
N ARG A 28 -2.76 25.38 -4.93
CA ARG A 28 -4.21 25.35 -4.69
C ARG A 28 -5.00 24.87 -5.91
N ALA A 29 -4.62 25.28 -7.12
CA ALA A 29 -5.30 24.82 -8.34
C ALA A 29 -5.23 23.30 -8.51
N TYR A 30 -4.08 22.67 -8.23
CA TYR A 30 -3.97 21.21 -8.30
C TYR A 30 -4.75 20.50 -7.18
N ARG A 31 -4.76 21.04 -5.95
CA ARG A 31 -5.59 20.49 -4.85
C ARG A 31 -7.08 20.55 -5.18
N THR A 32 -7.56 21.71 -5.61
CA THR A 32 -8.97 21.89 -5.99
C THR A 32 -9.34 21.01 -7.17
N ALA A 33 -8.44 20.82 -8.14
CA ALA A 33 -8.68 19.89 -9.24
C ALA A 33 -8.69 18.41 -8.78
N SER A 34 -7.86 18.02 -7.80
CA SER A 34 -7.91 16.68 -7.20
C SER A 34 -9.28 16.40 -6.57
N GLU A 35 -9.73 17.30 -5.70
CA GLU A 35 -11.04 17.23 -5.03
C GLU A 35 -12.18 17.15 -6.05
N ALA A 36 -12.19 18.07 -7.03
CA ALA A 36 -13.21 18.11 -8.07
C ALA A 36 -13.28 16.82 -8.90
N ILE A 37 -12.14 16.20 -9.22
CA ILE A 37 -12.10 14.95 -10.00
C ILE A 37 -12.51 13.74 -9.14
N ALA A 38 -12.11 13.72 -7.87
CA ALA A 38 -12.47 12.65 -6.94
C ALA A 38 -13.99 12.61 -6.70
N ASP A 39 -14.61 13.78 -6.57
CA ASP A 39 -16.05 13.93 -6.31
C ASP A 39 -16.91 13.88 -7.59
N PHE A 40 -16.29 13.88 -8.77
CA PHE A 40 -17.02 13.87 -10.04
C PHE A 40 -17.74 12.52 -10.26
N PRO A 41 -19.08 12.51 -10.45
CA PRO A 41 -19.89 11.29 -10.38
C PRO A 41 -19.78 10.38 -11.61
N ALA A 42 -19.21 10.86 -12.71
CA ALA A 42 -19.05 10.10 -13.95
C ALA A 42 -17.58 9.81 -14.25
N PRO A 43 -17.26 8.82 -15.10
CA PRO A 43 -15.89 8.61 -15.55
C PRO A 43 -15.32 9.85 -16.25
N ILE A 44 -14.14 10.30 -15.82
CA ILE A 44 -13.52 11.54 -16.31
C ILE A 44 -13.17 11.46 -17.79
N GLU A 45 -12.93 10.24 -18.29
CA GLU A 45 -12.74 9.93 -19.71
C GLU A 45 -13.97 10.30 -20.57
N VAL A 46 -15.18 10.01 -20.08
CA VAL A 46 -16.44 10.35 -20.78
C VAL A 46 -16.64 11.86 -20.82
N ALA A 47 -16.35 12.55 -19.70
CA ALA A 47 -16.40 14.01 -19.66
C ALA A 47 -15.38 14.65 -20.63
N ALA A 48 -14.21 14.03 -20.81
CA ALA A 48 -13.21 14.47 -21.77
C ALA A 48 -13.68 14.29 -23.23
N GLU A 49 -14.25 13.14 -23.57
CA GLU A 49 -14.78 12.85 -24.91
C GLU A 49 -15.92 13.80 -25.29
N ASN A 50 -16.78 14.15 -24.34
CA ASN A 50 -17.92 15.05 -24.55
C ASN A 50 -17.55 16.54 -24.47
N GLY A 51 -16.28 16.88 -24.20
CA GLY A 51 -15.83 18.28 -24.06
C GLY A 51 -16.40 18.99 -22.83
N GLN A 52 -16.66 18.24 -21.76
CA GLN A 52 -17.28 18.73 -20.52
C GLN A 52 -16.27 18.99 -19.39
N LEU A 53 -14.97 18.82 -19.64
CA LEU A 53 -13.93 19.07 -18.61
C LEU A 53 -13.92 20.54 -18.17
N GLU A 54 -14.23 21.43 -19.11
CA GLU A 54 -14.35 22.88 -18.91
C GLU A 54 -15.56 23.26 -18.04
N GLU A 55 -16.54 22.36 -17.87
CA GLU A 55 -17.73 22.55 -17.04
C GLU A 55 -17.51 22.11 -15.59
N ILE A 56 -16.43 21.35 -15.32
CA ILE A 56 -16.12 20.85 -13.97
C ILE A 56 -15.55 21.99 -13.13
N GLU A 57 -16.34 22.46 -12.16
CA GLU A 57 -15.91 23.48 -11.20
C GLU A 57 -14.65 23.00 -10.44
N GLY A 58 -13.58 23.79 -10.52
CA GLY A 58 -12.27 23.44 -9.93
C GLY A 58 -11.21 23.02 -10.94
N LEU A 59 -11.59 22.70 -12.18
CA LEU A 59 -10.65 22.50 -13.28
C LEU A 59 -10.40 23.81 -14.04
N GLY A 60 -9.13 24.18 -14.17
CA GLY A 60 -8.69 25.32 -14.98
C GLY A 60 -7.94 24.85 -16.23
N ALA A 61 -7.64 25.76 -17.15
CA ALA A 61 -6.98 25.43 -18.42
C ALA A 61 -5.70 24.56 -18.26
N ALA A 62 -4.90 24.82 -17.23
CA ALA A 62 -3.70 24.05 -16.95
C ALA A 62 -4.00 22.62 -16.47
N THR A 63 -4.94 22.44 -15.54
CA THR A 63 -5.29 21.11 -15.02
C THR A 63 -6.06 20.31 -16.06
N ILE A 64 -6.93 20.94 -16.86
CA ILE A 64 -7.60 20.33 -18.02
C ILE A 64 -6.57 19.79 -19.02
N ALA A 65 -5.54 20.57 -19.35
CA ALA A 65 -4.48 20.12 -20.25
C ALA A 65 -3.75 18.88 -19.69
N LYS A 66 -3.54 18.82 -18.36
CA LYS A 66 -2.93 17.65 -17.70
C LYS A 66 -3.86 16.45 -17.61
N THR A 67 -5.16 16.66 -17.42
CA THR A 67 -6.18 15.60 -17.52
C THR A 67 -6.14 14.97 -18.91
N LYS A 68 -6.18 15.78 -19.97
CA LYS A 68 -6.10 15.29 -21.36
C LYS A 68 -4.78 14.55 -21.64
N GLU A 69 -3.67 15.03 -21.09
CA GLU A 69 -2.35 14.36 -21.17
C GLU A 69 -2.36 12.98 -20.51
N PHE A 70 -2.91 12.89 -19.30
CA PHE A 70 -3.05 11.63 -18.57
C PHE A 70 -3.93 10.63 -19.31
N LEU A 71 -5.10 11.06 -19.78
CA LEU A 71 -6.03 10.19 -20.53
C LEU A 71 -5.40 9.64 -21.81
N ALA A 72 -4.55 10.43 -22.48
CA ALA A 72 -3.91 10.02 -23.73
C ALA A 72 -2.68 9.11 -23.52
N THR A 73 -1.95 9.25 -22.41
CA THR A 73 -0.62 8.65 -22.25
C THR A 73 -0.46 7.77 -21.01
N GLY A 74 -1.43 7.80 -20.09
CA GLY A 74 -1.35 7.21 -18.76
C GLY A 74 -0.37 7.94 -17.81
N LYS A 75 0.25 9.05 -18.25
CA LYS A 75 1.28 9.76 -17.47
C LYS A 75 1.08 11.27 -17.54
N VAL A 76 1.62 11.98 -16.55
CA VAL A 76 1.69 13.45 -16.54
C VAL A 76 3.14 13.87 -16.44
N ARG A 77 3.68 14.50 -17.50
CA ARG A 77 5.10 14.90 -17.57
C ARG A 77 5.55 15.76 -16.39
N LEU A 78 4.67 16.60 -15.85
CA LEU A 78 4.99 17.44 -14.70
C LEU A 78 5.24 16.59 -13.44
N LEU A 79 4.44 15.56 -13.21
CA LEU A 79 4.62 14.65 -12.08
C LEU A 79 5.93 13.87 -12.23
N GLU A 80 6.17 13.29 -13.41
CA GLU A 80 7.39 12.52 -13.68
C GLU A 80 8.65 13.40 -13.50
N PHE A 81 8.59 14.67 -13.92
CA PHE A 81 9.67 15.62 -13.66
C PHE A 81 9.92 15.79 -12.16
N HIS A 82 8.88 16.00 -11.34
CA HIS A 82 9.07 16.17 -9.90
C HIS A 82 9.54 14.90 -9.19
N ARG A 83 9.03 13.71 -9.57
CA ARG A 83 9.50 12.42 -9.08
C ARG A 83 10.98 12.18 -9.39
N SER A 84 11.50 12.72 -10.50
CA SER A 84 12.93 12.64 -10.80
C SER A 84 13.81 13.55 -9.92
N GLN A 85 13.23 14.59 -9.31
CA GLN A 85 13.95 15.59 -8.51
C GLN A 85 13.90 15.30 -7.01
N TYR A 86 12.82 14.68 -6.54
CA TYR A 86 12.58 14.43 -5.11
C TYR A 86 12.29 12.95 -4.88
N PRO A 87 12.99 12.30 -3.93
CA PRO A 87 12.64 10.97 -3.48
C PRO A 87 11.21 10.97 -2.91
N SER A 88 10.43 9.96 -3.26
CA SER A 88 9.05 9.78 -2.80
C SER A 88 8.93 9.70 -1.27
N GLY A 89 9.95 9.18 -0.58
CA GLY A 89 10.01 9.13 0.89
C GLY A 89 9.92 10.50 1.56
N LEU A 90 10.23 11.57 0.82
CA LEU A 90 10.09 12.94 1.30
C LEU A 90 8.62 13.35 1.46
N LEU A 91 7.71 12.78 0.67
CA LEU A 91 6.26 13.00 0.80
C LEU A 91 5.73 12.42 2.12
N ASP A 92 6.29 11.31 2.59
CA ASP A 92 5.91 10.74 3.89
C ASP A 92 6.38 11.61 5.05
N VAL A 93 7.53 12.27 4.91
CA VAL A 93 8.00 13.27 5.88
C VAL A 93 7.09 14.51 5.88
N LEU A 94 6.59 14.93 4.70
CA LEU A 94 5.64 16.04 4.57
C LEU A 94 4.31 15.79 5.29
N ARG A 95 3.89 14.53 5.38
CA ARG A 95 2.65 14.13 6.08
C ARG A 95 2.74 14.21 7.59
N VAL A 96 3.94 14.37 8.16
CA VAL A 96 4.12 14.46 9.61
C VAL A 96 3.48 15.75 10.14
N PRO A 97 2.47 15.65 11.03
CA PRO A 97 1.82 16.84 11.57
C PRO A 97 2.81 17.78 12.27
N GLY A 98 2.83 19.05 11.85
CA GLY A 98 3.74 20.07 12.37
C GLY A 98 5.02 20.27 11.54
N LEU A 99 5.22 19.47 10.49
CA LEU A 99 6.17 19.73 9.41
C LEU A 99 5.46 20.39 8.23
N GLY A 100 5.89 21.60 7.89
CA GLY A 100 5.49 22.24 6.64
C GLY A 100 6.53 21.98 5.55
N SER A 101 6.10 22.04 4.30
CA SER A 101 6.92 21.94 3.08
C SER A 101 8.29 22.60 3.16
N LYS A 102 8.36 23.84 3.67
CA LYS A 102 9.65 24.57 3.84
C LYS A 102 10.62 23.87 4.78
N LYS A 103 10.13 23.29 5.88
CA LYS A 103 10.97 22.56 6.84
C LYS A 103 11.42 21.23 6.24
N VAL A 104 10.56 20.55 5.49
CA VAL A 104 10.87 19.30 4.80
C VAL A 104 11.94 19.53 3.73
N ALA A 105 11.80 20.57 2.91
CA ALA A 105 12.81 20.97 1.94
C ALA A 105 14.16 21.31 2.61
N LEU A 106 14.13 21.96 3.78
CA LEU A 106 15.33 22.25 4.57
C LEU A 106 15.99 20.97 5.10
N LEU A 107 15.21 20.02 5.62
CA LEU A 107 15.70 18.72 6.10
C LEU A 107 16.38 17.94 4.97
N TYR A 108 15.77 17.90 3.80
CA TYR A 108 16.36 17.26 2.63
C TYR A 108 17.67 17.93 2.22
N LYS A 109 17.66 19.27 2.06
CA LYS A 109 18.81 20.03 1.56
C LYS A 109 20.01 20.05 2.53
N GLU A 110 19.78 20.24 3.83
CA GLU A 110 20.86 20.44 4.80
C GLU A 110 21.26 19.16 5.54
N ARG A 111 20.35 18.18 5.65
CA ARG A 111 20.59 16.94 6.42
C ARG A 111 20.44 15.66 5.59
N GLY A 112 20.11 15.76 4.30
CA GLY A 112 19.97 14.59 3.43
C GLY A 112 18.84 13.65 3.84
N ILE A 113 17.84 14.16 4.56
CA ILE A 113 16.70 13.37 5.02
C ILE A 113 15.70 13.26 3.87
N ASP A 114 15.57 12.05 3.34
CA ASP A 114 14.74 11.70 2.18
C ASP A 114 13.67 10.64 2.50
N SER A 115 13.58 10.21 3.76
CA SER A 115 12.64 9.18 4.20
C SER A 115 12.18 9.40 5.65
N ILE A 116 11.05 8.79 6.02
CA ILE A 116 10.52 8.84 7.39
C ILE A 116 11.46 8.14 8.38
N GLU A 117 12.16 7.10 7.95
CA GLU A 117 13.15 6.36 8.76
C GLU A 117 14.33 7.27 9.10
N LYS A 118 14.97 7.88 8.09
CA LYS A 118 16.08 8.83 8.32
C LYS A 118 15.63 10.03 9.15
N PHE A 119 14.40 10.49 8.95
CA PHE A 119 13.84 11.58 9.76
C PHE A 119 13.68 11.18 11.23
N THR A 120 13.18 9.96 11.47
CA THR A 120 13.02 9.41 12.82
C THR A 120 14.38 9.23 13.51
N GLU A 121 15.36 8.67 12.80
CA GLU A 121 16.73 8.53 13.30
C GLU A 121 17.36 9.90 13.65
N ALA A 122 17.18 10.91 12.79
CA ALA A 122 17.68 12.26 13.03
C ALA A 122 17.01 12.93 14.25
N LEU A 123 15.73 12.65 14.49
CA LEU A 123 15.04 13.11 15.71
C LEU A 123 15.60 12.45 16.97
N GLU A 124 15.88 11.15 16.93
CA GLU A 124 16.35 10.37 18.08
C GLU A 124 17.81 10.67 18.43
N SER A 125 18.68 10.69 17.43
CA SER A 125 20.12 10.97 17.57
C SER A 125 20.45 12.43 17.88
N GLY A 126 19.48 13.34 17.78
CA GLY A 126 19.70 14.78 17.91
C GLY A 126 20.30 15.42 16.64
N GLY A 127 20.28 14.70 15.51
CA GLY A 127 20.75 15.18 14.20
C GLY A 127 20.03 16.41 13.64
N LEU A 128 18.93 16.87 14.28
CA LEU A 128 18.23 18.11 13.91
C LEU A 128 18.64 19.33 14.75
N ASN A 129 19.51 19.15 15.76
CA ASN A 129 19.95 20.26 16.61
C ASN A 129 20.68 21.33 15.79
N GLY A 130 20.36 22.59 16.08
CA GLY A 130 20.93 23.76 15.40
C GLY A 130 20.32 24.07 14.03
N LEU A 131 19.36 23.25 13.53
CA LEU A 131 18.65 23.54 12.29
C LEU A 131 17.57 24.62 12.51
N SER A 132 17.52 25.61 11.61
CA SER A 132 16.56 26.71 11.72
C SER A 132 15.12 26.20 11.70
N GLY A 133 14.31 26.59 12.68
CA GLY A 133 12.93 26.14 12.82
C GLY A 133 12.74 24.80 13.54
N PHE A 134 13.81 24.19 14.07
CA PHE A 134 13.82 22.96 14.88
C PHE A 134 14.33 23.24 16.30
N GLY A 135 13.60 24.07 17.04
CA GLY A 135 13.88 24.28 18.47
C GLY A 135 13.52 23.06 19.33
N PRO A 136 13.97 23.00 20.59
CA PRO A 136 13.77 21.83 21.47
C PRO A 136 12.31 21.38 21.58
N LYS A 137 11.39 22.34 21.78
CA LYS A 137 9.94 22.10 21.85
C LYS A 137 9.36 21.61 20.52
N THR A 138 9.89 22.09 19.40
CA THR A 138 9.48 21.61 18.08
C THR A 138 9.93 20.18 17.87
N ILE A 139 11.17 19.85 18.22
CA ILE A 139 11.70 18.48 18.13
C ILE A 139 10.88 17.52 19.00
N GLU A 140 10.55 17.91 20.23
CA GLU A 140 9.70 17.10 21.12
C GLU A 140 8.31 16.86 20.54
N ASN A 141 7.65 17.91 20.04
CA ASN A 141 6.36 17.78 19.36
C ASN A 141 6.45 16.89 18.12
N LEU A 142 7.51 17.01 17.33
CA LEU A 142 7.73 16.20 16.14
C LEU A 142 7.98 14.73 16.49
N LYS A 143 8.67 14.41 17.59
CA LYS A 143 8.79 13.03 18.10
C LYS A 143 7.42 12.43 18.41
N VAL A 144 6.54 13.19 19.07
CA VAL A 144 5.16 12.76 19.33
C VAL A 144 4.38 12.60 18.03
N SER A 145 4.49 13.55 17.10
CA SER A 145 3.81 13.50 15.80
C SER A 145 4.26 12.33 14.95
N VAL A 146 5.56 12.01 14.89
CA VAL A 146 6.10 10.85 14.15
C VAL A 146 5.60 9.56 14.78
N LYS A 147 5.64 9.45 16.12
CA LYS A 147 5.10 8.28 16.82
C LYS A 147 3.60 8.11 16.55
N ARG A 148 2.84 9.20 16.51
CA ARG A 148 1.41 9.21 16.20
C ARG A 148 1.14 8.92 14.72
N LEU A 149 1.95 9.43 13.80
CA LEU A 149 1.85 9.15 12.37
C LEU A 149 2.16 7.67 12.11
N ALA A 150 3.21 7.12 12.71
CA ALA A 150 3.49 5.69 12.70
C ALA A 150 2.33 4.85 13.30
N GLN A 151 1.55 5.41 14.22
CA GLN A 151 0.33 4.76 14.74
C GLN A 151 -0.90 4.95 13.84
N LEU A 152 -1.00 6.03 13.07
CA LEU A 152 -2.18 6.39 12.25
C LEU A 152 -2.07 6.04 10.76
N THR A 153 -0.87 6.00 10.19
CA THR A 153 -0.64 5.85 8.73
C THR A 153 0.12 4.59 8.36
N ALA A 154 0.56 3.79 9.32
CA ALA A 154 1.38 2.62 9.03
C ALA A 154 0.58 1.35 8.73
N ARG A 155 -0.77 1.39 8.64
CA ARG A 155 -1.56 0.18 8.43
C ARG A 155 -2.74 0.39 7.50
N LEU A 156 -2.76 -0.36 6.41
CA LEU A 156 -3.84 -0.47 5.44
C LEU A 156 -4.92 -1.41 5.98
N PRO A 157 -6.21 -1.03 5.99
CA PRO A 157 -7.30 -1.95 6.32
C PRO A 157 -7.30 -3.19 5.42
N LEU A 158 -7.71 -4.35 5.94
CA LEU A 158 -7.69 -5.62 5.21
C LEU A 158 -8.39 -5.52 3.85
N THR A 159 -9.57 -4.91 3.79
CA THR A 159 -10.35 -4.75 2.55
C THR A 159 -9.61 -3.95 1.48
N ASP A 160 -8.87 -2.92 1.89
CA ASP A 160 -8.09 -2.09 0.98
C ASP A 160 -6.83 -2.84 0.55
N ALA A 161 -6.20 -3.57 1.46
CA ALA A 161 -5.06 -4.43 1.20
C ALA A 161 -5.38 -5.53 0.18
N GLU A 162 -6.53 -6.20 0.32
CA GLU A 162 -7.02 -7.21 -0.63
C GLU A 162 -7.24 -6.62 -2.02
N GLN A 163 -7.83 -5.42 -2.11
CA GLN A 163 -8.02 -4.74 -3.39
C GLN A 163 -6.70 -4.39 -4.06
N VAL A 164 -5.74 -3.86 -3.30
CA VAL A 164 -4.41 -3.53 -3.80
C VAL A 164 -3.67 -4.79 -4.24
N ALA A 165 -3.71 -5.85 -3.43
CA ALA A 165 -3.11 -7.15 -3.75
C ALA A 165 -3.71 -7.76 -5.02
N SER A 166 -5.04 -7.74 -5.15
CA SER A 166 -5.74 -8.25 -6.33
C SER A 166 -5.35 -7.51 -7.61
N ARG A 167 -5.28 -6.18 -7.57
CA ARG A 167 -4.83 -5.36 -8.70
C ARG A 167 -3.38 -5.65 -9.08
N LEU A 168 -2.48 -5.73 -8.11
CA LEU A 168 -1.08 -6.06 -8.34
C LEU A 168 -0.92 -7.43 -9.01
N LYS A 169 -1.58 -8.46 -8.45
CA LYS A 169 -1.56 -9.83 -9.02
C LYS A 169 -2.08 -9.83 -10.46
N THR A 170 -3.14 -9.07 -10.73
CA THR A 170 -3.72 -8.95 -12.08
C THR A 170 -2.73 -8.30 -13.04
N SER A 171 -2.15 -7.15 -12.69
CA SER A 171 -1.16 -6.45 -13.52
C SER A 171 0.07 -7.30 -13.81
N LEU A 172 0.54 -8.09 -12.84
CA LEU A 172 1.68 -9.00 -13.04
C LEU A 172 1.31 -10.21 -13.90
N ALA A 173 0.12 -10.78 -13.72
CA ALA A 173 -0.35 -11.91 -14.52
C ALA A 173 -0.59 -11.53 -16.00
N GLU A 174 -0.97 -10.29 -16.28
CA GLU A 174 -1.06 -9.76 -17.65
C GLU A 174 0.30 -9.67 -18.35
N LYS A 175 1.37 -9.37 -17.59
CA LYS A 175 2.74 -9.31 -18.11
C LYS A 175 3.38 -10.69 -18.22
N ILE A 176 3.09 -11.57 -17.26
CA ILE A 176 3.67 -12.90 -17.13
C ILE A 176 2.53 -13.92 -17.00
N PRO A 177 2.00 -14.44 -18.11
CA PRO A 177 0.97 -15.46 -18.09
C PRO A 177 1.43 -16.72 -17.34
N GLY A 178 0.60 -17.22 -16.43
CA GLY A 178 0.90 -18.42 -15.63
C GLY A 178 1.76 -18.15 -14.38
N LEU A 179 1.95 -16.89 -13.99
CA LEU A 179 2.66 -16.53 -12.77
C LEU A 179 1.98 -17.12 -11.51
N GLU A 180 2.70 -17.98 -10.80
CA GLU A 180 2.28 -18.53 -9.49
C GLU A 180 2.67 -17.56 -8.36
N ILE A 181 1.83 -16.53 -8.14
CA ILE A 181 2.01 -15.54 -7.07
C ILE A 181 1.09 -15.83 -5.87
N HIS A 182 1.67 -15.96 -4.69
CA HIS A 182 0.96 -16.26 -3.45
C HIS A 182 1.08 -15.12 -2.46
N GLU A 183 -0.04 -14.77 -1.82
CA GLU A 183 -0.06 -13.83 -0.70
C GLU A 183 0.67 -14.42 0.50
N ALA A 184 1.37 -13.56 1.23
CA ALA A 184 2.10 -13.89 2.45
C ALA A 184 1.93 -12.76 3.47
N GLY A 185 2.73 -12.80 4.53
CA GLY A 185 2.69 -11.87 5.64
C GLY A 185 1.31 -11.75 6.29
N SER A 186 1.02 -10.57 6.83
CA SER A 186 -0.22 -10.30 7.56
C SER A 186 -1.49 -10.36 6.70
N LEU A 187 -1.36 -10.24 5.37
CA LEU A 187 -2.49 -10.42 4.45
C LEU A 187 -2.98 -11.86 4.48
N ARG A 188 -2.04 -12.81 4.30
CA ARG A 188 -2.37 -14.23 4.33
C ARG A 188 -2.90 -14.68 5.69
N ARG A 189 -2.52 -14.02 6.79
CA ARG A 189 -3.01 -14.31 8.14
C ARG A 189 -4.33 -13.61 8.49
N GLY A 190 -4.93 -12.85 7.56
CA GLY A 190 -6.21 -12.18 7.77
C GLY A 190 -6.19 -11.11 8.86
N CYS A 191 -5.06 -10.44 9.08
CA CYS A 191 -4.98 -9.35 10.06
C CYS A 191 -5.85 -8.16 9.62
N ASP A 192 -6.66 -7.60 10.53
CA ASP A 192 -7.57 -6.46 10.26
C ASP A 192 -6.88 -5.26 9.60
N THR A 193 -5.60 -5.04 9.90
CA THR A 193 -4.80 -3.96 9.33
C THR A 193 -3.35 -4.40 9.07
N LEU A 194 -2.74 -3.92 7.98
CA LEU A 194 -1.45 -4.41 7.47
C LEU A 194 -0.47 -3.28 7.21
N GLY A 195 0.79 -3.40 7.65
CA GLY A 195 1.80 -2.37 7.36
C GLY A 195 2.50 -2.50 6.02
N ASN A 196 2.41 -3.67 5.39
CA ASN A 196 2.92 -3.93 4.06
C ASN A 196 2.18 -5.12 3.45
N LEU A 197 2.36 -5.31 2.15
CA LEU A 197 1.90 -6.48 1.42
C LEU A 197 3.12 -7.34 1.08
N ASN A 198 3.03 -8.64 1.31
CA ASN A 198 4.12 -9.57 1.06
C ASN A 198 3.62 -10.65 0.12
N PHE A 199 4.42 -10.99 -0.88
CA PHE A 199 4.11 -12.03 -1.85
C PHE A 199 5.31 -12.95 -2.02
N VAL A 200 5.01 -14.23 -2.21
CA VAL A 200 5.98 -15.25 -2.63
C VAL A 200 5.59 -15.75 -4.00
N VAL A 201 6.48 -15.59 -4.96
CA VAL A 201 6.31 -16.10 -6.33
C VAL A 201 7.08 -17.40 -6.46
N LYS A 202 6.40 -18.46 -6.92
CA LYS A 202 7.04 -19.72 -7.26
C LYS A 202 7.52 -19.67 -8.69
N ALA A 203 8.84 -19.58 -8.90
CA ALA A 203 9.43 -19.49 -10.25
C ALA A 203 10.88 -19.98 -10.27
N THR A 204 11.37 -20.33 -11.46
CA THR A 204 12.77 -20.72 -11.70
C THR A 204 13.65 -19.53 -12.12
N ASP A 205 13.05 -18.47 -12.64
CA ASP A 205 13.68 -17.20 -12.96
C ASP A 205 13.07 -16.05 -12.13
N ASN A 206 13.70 -14.87 -12.24
CA ASN A 206 13.34 -13.69 -11.44
C ASN A 206 12.72 -12.56 -12.28
N ALA A 207 12.22 -12.84 -13.49
CA ALA A 207 11.71 -11.83 -14.42
C ALA A 207 10.55 -11.01 -13.82
N VAL A 208 9.78 -11.62 -12.92
CA VAL A 208 8.71 -10.94 -12.18
C VAL A 208 9.19 -9.73 -11.38
N LEU A 209 10.43 -9.75 -10.86
CA LEU A 209 10.97 -8.65 -10.07
C LEU A 209 11.21 -7.42 -10.96
N ASP A 210 11.73 -7.64 -12.17
CA ASP A 210 11.97 -6.57 -13.14
C ASP A 210 10.66 -5.99 -13.70
N GLU A 211 9.65 -6.82 -13.91
CA GLU A 211 8.33 -6.34 -14.33
C GLU A 211 7.62 -5.60 -13.19
N PHE A 212 7.73 -6.10 -11.95
CA PHE A 212 7.16 -5.45 -10.78
C PHE A 212 7.65 -4.02 -10.61
N VAL A 213 8.96 -3.78 -10.61
CA VAL A 213 9.53 -2.44 -10.40
C VAL A 213 9.22 -1.46 -11.54
N LYS A 214 8.82 -1.95 -12.72
CA LYS A 214 8.43 -1.13 -13.87
C LYS A 214 6.94 -0.81 -13.92
N LEU A 215 6.14 -1.37 -13.01
CA LEU A 215 4.71 -1.12 -13.00
C LEU A 215 4.42 0.39 -12.83
N PRO A 216 3.44 0.96 -13.56
CA PRO A 216 3.17 2.41 -13.54
C PRO A 216 2.83 2.98 -12.16
N HIS A 217 2.33 2.14 -11.25
CA HIS A 217 1.95 2.51 -9.90
C HIS A 217 3.10 2.38 -8.88
N VAL A 218 4.29 1.91 -9.27
CA VAL A 218 5.46 1.94 -8.40
C VAL A 218 5.99 3.38 -8.33
N LEU A 219 6.09 3.90 -7.11
CA LEU A 219 6.60 5.24 -6.82
C LEU A 219 8.12 5.24 -6.66
N ASP A 220 8.62 4.27 -5.90
CA ASP A 220 10.04 4.09 -5.62
C ASP A 220 10.36 2.62 -5.37
N VAL A 221 11.54 2.22 -5.83
CA VAL A 221 12.13 0.93 -5.53
C VAL A 221 13.00 1.11 -4.29
N ILE A 222 12.60 0.47 -3.20
CA ILE A 222 13.28 0.53 -1.90
C ILE A 222 14.47 -0.43 -1.90
N GLU A 223 14.25 -1.64 -2.42
CA GLU A 223 15.25 -2.71 -2.47
C GLU A 223 15.02 -3.55 -3.72
N GLN A 224 16.09 -3.91 -4.43
CA GLN A 224 16.04 -4.94 -5.46
C GLN A 224 17.32 -5.78 -5.39
N THR A 225 17.13 -7.09 -5.24
CA THR A 225 18.18 -8.10 -5.20
C THR A 225 17.85 -9.18 -6.23
N GLU A 226 18.68 -10.21 -6.32
CA GLU A 226 18.44 -11.32 -7.27
C GLU A 226 17.12 -12.03 -7.01
N SER A 227 16.68 -12.22 -5.76
CA SER A 227 15.50 -13.02 -5.42
C SER A 227 14.39 -12.25 -4.70
N LYS A 228 14.52 -10.92 -4.59
CA LYS A 228 13.59 -10.10 -3.82
C LYS A 228 13.55 -8.68 -4.37
N ALA A 229 12.36 -8.09 -4.45
CA ALA A 229 12.17 -6.67 -4.65
C ALA A 229 11.18 -6.11 -3.62
N ARG A 230 11.45 -4.90 -3.14
CA ARG A 230 10.56 -4.13 -2.29
C ARG A 230 10.38 -2.76 -2.91
N ALA A 231 9.13 -2.36 -3.09
CA ALA A 231 8.80 -1.08 -3.68
C ALA A 231 7.58 -0.47 -3.00
N ARG A 232 7.51 0.86 -3.02
CA ARG A 232 6.32 1.58 -2.60
C ARG A 232 5.41 1.75 -3.80
N ILE A 233 4.15 1.35 -3.65
CA ILE A 233 3.15 1.44 -4.72
C ILE A 233 2.06 2.48 -4.43
N HIS A 234 2.02 2.97 -3.20
CA HIS A 234 1.18 4.07 -2.76
C HIS A 234 1.86 4.69 -1.53
N PRO A 235 1.69 5.99 -1.25
CA PRO A 235 2.25 6.56 -0.04
C PRO A 235 1.77 5.81 1.22
N GLY A 236 2.71 5.29 2.01
CA GLY A 236 2.44 4.44 3.17
C GLY A 236 2.14 2.96 2.88
N VAL A 237 2.14 2.51 1.63
CA VAL A 237 1.92 1.10 1.26
C VAL A 237 3.13 0.55 0.50
N GLU A 238 3.81 -0.37 1.16
CA GLU A 238 4.95 -1.08 0.59
C GLU A 238 4.57 -2.50 0.22
N VAL A 239 5.11 -2.94 -0.92
CA VAL A 239 4.98 -4.31 -1.41
C VAL A 239 6.36 -4.94 -1.43
N GLU A 240 6.45 -6.13 -0.87
CA GLU A 240 7.60 -7.02 -0.99
C GLU A 240 7.21 -8.24 -1.84
N ILE A 241 8.01 -8.52 -2.87
CA ILE A 241 7.91 -9.75 -3.67
C ILE A 241 9.21 -10.53 -3.50
N VAL A 242 9.07 -11.79 -3.12
CA VAL A 242 10.18 -12.75 -3.03
C VAL A 242 9.97 -13.86 -4.03
N VAL A 243 10.99 -14.17 -4.82
CA VAL A 243 10.98 -15.32 -5.72
C VAL A 243 11.55 -16.53 -4.98
N ALA A 244 10.79 -17.62 -4.99
CA ALA A 244 11.17 -18.90 -4.42
C ALA A 244 11.23 -19.96 -5.52
N LYS A 245 12.36 -20.68 -5.58
CA LYS A 245 12.48 -21.86 -6.44
C LYS A 245 11.47 -22.93 -6.04
N PRO A 246 10.98 -23.76 -6.98
CA PRO A 246 9.96 -24.77 -6.70
C PRO A 246 10.26 -25.66 -5.50
N GLU A 247 11.51 -26.07 -5.32
CA GLU A 247 11.99 -26.92 -4.23
C GLU A 247 12.07 -26.23 -2.85
N ALA A 248 12.05 -24.89 -2.82
CA ALA A 248 12.13 -24.08 -1.59
C ALA A 248 10.86 -23.28 -1.31
N PHE A 249 9.85 -23.39 -2.18
CA PHE A 249 8.63 -22.59 -2.14
C PHE A 249 7.90 -22.70 -0.80
N GLY A 250 7.68 -23.92 -0.30
CA GLY A 250 7.01 -24.18 0.98
C GLY A 250 7.73 -23.54 2.16
N SER A 251 9.05 -23.69 2.24
CA SER A 251 9.85 -23.08 3.31
C SER A 251 9.82 -21.56 3.25
N LYS A 252 9.93 -20.97 2.04
CA LYS A 252 9.85 -19.52 1.86
C LYS A 252 8.47 -18.99 2.22
N LEU A 253 7.41 -19.64 1.76
CA LEU A 253 6.05 -19.25 2.09
C LEU A 253 5.80 -19.28 3.59
N PHE A 254 6.30 -20.30 4.31
CA PHE A 254 6.21 -20.37 5.77
C PHE A 254 6.85 -19.15 6.46
N PHE A 255 8.11 -18.84 6.15
CA PHE A 255 8.82 -17.72 6.76
C PHE A 255 8.23 -16.36 6.39
N HIS A 256 7.85 -16.16 5.13
CA HIS A 256 7.26 -14.89 4.68
C HIS A 256 5.79 -14.74 5.11
N THR A 257 5.07 -15.83 5.39
CA THR A 257 3.74 -15.76 6.03
C THR A 257 3.85 -15.32 7.49
N GLY A 258 4.84 -15.84 8.22
CA GLY A 258 5.01 -15.54 9.63
C GLY A 258 3.83 -16.03 10.48
N SER A 259 3.46 -15.35 11.57
CA SER A 259 4.09 -14.13 12.11
C SER A 259 5.55 -14.33 12.51
N ARG A 260 6.29 -13.25 12.83
CA ARG A 260 7.68 -13.36 13.30
C ARG A 260 7.78 -14.31 14.50
N ALA A 261 6.88 -14.17 15.48
CA ALA A 261 6.86 -15.00 16.68
C ALA A 261 6.59 -16.48 16.34
N HIS A 262 5.68 -16.75 15.39
CA HIS A 262 5.38 -18.12 14.95
C HIS A 262 6.59 -18.87 14.35
N VAL A 263 7.43 -18.16 13.60
CA VAL A 263 8.58 -18.73 12.87
C VAL A 263 9.91 -18.56 13.61
N GLU A 264 9.93 -17.82 14.71
CA GLU A 264 11.15 -17.54 15.48
C GLU A 264 11.79 -18.83 16.00
N GLY A 265 13.13 -18.93 15.87
CA GLY A 265 13.89 -20.10 16.28
C GLY A 265 13.69 -21.36 15.44
N LYS A 266 12.97 -21.29 14.31
CA LYS A 266 12.78 -22.42 13.40
C LYS A 266 13.89 -22.44 12.35
N GLU A 267 14.62 -23.54 12.29
CA GLU A 267 15.56 -23.84 11.21
C GLU A 267 14.95 -24.92 10.30
N LEU A 268 15.02 -24.70 8.99
CA LEU A 268 14.34 -25.53 8.00
C LEU A 268 15.23 -25.76 6.77
N PRO A 269 15.29 -26.99 6.23
CA PRO A 269 15.75 -27.19 4.87
C PRO A 269 14.72 -26.63 3.87
N ASN A 270 15.03 -26.75 2.58
CA ASN A 270 14.10 -26.38 1.52
C ASN A 270 13.02 -27.47 1.34
N PHE A 271 11.77 -27.04 1.40
CA PHE A 271 10.59 -27.84 1.10
C PHE A 271 9.80 -27.21 -0.05
N ALA A 272 9.27 -28.06 -0.92
CA ALA A 272 8.48 -27.63 -2.07
C ALA A 272 7.06 -27.19 -1.69
N ASP A 273 6.48 -27.81 -0.67
CA ASP A 273 5.15 -27.49 -0.13
C ASP A 273 5.21 -27.09 1.34
N GLU A 274 4.30 -26.23 1.77
CA GLU A 274 4.28 -25.72 3.13
C GLU A 274 3.82 -26.80 4.14
N GLU A 275 2.99 -27.76 3.73
CA GLU A 275 2.63 -28.90 4.59
C GLU A 275 3.84 -29.72 5.03
N ALA A 276 4.82 -29.92 4.15
CA ALA A 276 6.06 -30.61 4.48
C ALA A 276 6.84 -29.92 5.61
N VAL A 277 6.74 -28.58 5.73
CA VAL A 277 7.34 -27.82 6.83
C VAL A 277 6.73 -28.24 8.17
N PHE A 278 5.39 -28.33 8.25
CA PHE A 278 4.71 -28.74 9.48
C PHE A 278 4.94 -30.23 9.79
N ARG A 279 4.92 -31.08 8.76
CA ARG A 279 5.28 -32.52 8.90
C ARG A 279 6.69 -32.69 9.44
N HIS A 280 7.65 -31.86 9.03
CA HIS A 280 9.03 -31.88 9.55
C HIS A 280 9.08 -31.65 11.07
N PHE A 281 8.22 -30.78 11.60
CA PHE A 281 8.07 -30.55 13.04
C PHE A 281 7.15 -31.55 13.75
N GLY A 282 6.64 -32.57 13.03
CA GLY A 282 5.76 -33.59 13.60
C GLY A 282 4.38 -33.06 13.99
N VAL A 283 3.91 -32.00 13.36
CA VAL A 283 2.60 -31.38 13.64
C VAL A 283 1.73 -31.34 12.38
N PRO A 284 0.39 -31.31 12.51
CA PRO A 284 -0.49 -31.00 11.39
C PRO A 284 -0.25 -29.59 10.86
N PHE A 285 -0.74 -29.32 9.64
CA PHE A 285 -0.73 -27.98 9.07
C PHE A 285 -1.46 -26.99 9.99
N ILE A 286 -0.82 -25.86 10.26
CA ILE A 286 -1.40 -24.78 11.05
C ILE A 286 -1.85 -23.69 10.07
N GLU A 287 -3.14 -23.43 10.04
CA GLU A 287 -3.73 -22.42 9.16
C GLU A 287 -3.11 -21.03 9.42
N PRO A 288 -2.84 -20.22 8.37
CA PRO A 288 -2.21 -18.91 8.49
C PRO A 288 -2.79 -17.99 9.56
N GLU A 289 -4.11 -17.98 9.72
CA GLU A 289 -4.88 -17.15 10.64
C GLU A 289 -4.57 -17.46 12.11
N LEU A 290 -4.03 -18.66 12.40
CA LEU A 290 -3.65 -19.08 13.76
C LEU A 290 -2.20 -18.73 14.12
N ARG A 291 -1.38 -18.28 13.16
CA ARG A 291 0.08 -18.16 13.29
C ARG A 291 0.53 -16.88 14.01
N GLU A 292 0.05 -16.68 15.23
CA GLU A 292 0.26 -15.47 16.05
C GLU A 292 0.94 -15.74 17.41
N ASP A 293 1.53 -16.93 17.60
CA ASP A 293 2.19 -17.36 18.84
C ASP A 293 1.28 -17.24 20.08
N LYS A 294 0.09 -17.83 19.97
CA LYS A 294 -0.96 -17.84 21.01
C LYS A 294 -1.30 -19.25 21.47
N GLY A 295 -0.39 -20.20 21.26
CA GLY A 295 -0.54 -21.60 21.64
C GLY A 295 -0.87 -22.56 20.49
N GLU A 296 -0.81 -22.09 19.24
CA GLU A 296 -1.12 -22.89 18.06
C GLU A 296 -0.14 -24.06 17.87
N TRP A 297 1.13 -23.90 18.26
CA TRP A 297 2.13 -24.97 18.21
C TRP A 297 1.85 -26.06 19.24
N GLU A 298 1.54 -25.69 20.48
CA GLU A 298 1.13 -26.66 21.52
C GLU A 298 -0.18 -27.35 21.13
N ALA A 299 -1.16 -26.60 20.60
CA ALA A 299 -2.42 -27.15 20.14
C ALA A 299 -2.19 -28.17 19.02
N ALA A 300 -1.35 -27.86 18.03
CA ALA A 300 -1.02 -28.76 16.93
C ALA A 300 -0.33 -30.05 17.41
N LYS A 301 0.67 -29.95 18.31
CA LYS A 301 1.34 -31.13 18.89
C LYS A 301 0.39 -32.05 19.66
N ASN A 302 -0.61 -31.46 20.32
CA ASN A 302 -1.57 -32.21 21.12
C ASN A 302 -2.82 -32.65 20.33
N GLY A 303 -2.90 -32.37 19.02
CA GLY A 303 -4.07 -32.66 18.21
C GLY A 303 -5.32 -31.88 18.63
N LYS A 304 -5.14 -30.66 19.14
CA LYS A 304 -6.18 -29.77 19.68
C LYS A 304 -6.32 -28.46 18.90
N LEU A 305 -5.91 -28.44 17.64
CA LEU A 305 -6.19 -27.27 16.79
C LEU A 305 -7.71 -27.04 16.73
N PRO A 306 -8.16 -25.77 16.76
CA PRO A 306 -9.58 -25.46 16.66
C PRO A 306 -10.08 -25.79 15.25
N ASN A 307 -11.37 -26.15 15.16
CA ASN A 307 -12.07 -26.15 13.88
C ASN A 307 -12.35 -24.70 13.50
N LEU A 308 -11.88 -24.27 12.33
CA LEU A 308 -12.13 -22.93 11.82
C LEU A 308 -13.48 -22.87 11.11
N LEU A 309 -14.12 -21.69 11.22
CA LEU A 309 -15.30 -21.36 10.43
C LEU A 309 -14.86 -21.09 8.99
N LEU A 310 -15.54 -21.71 8.03
CA LEU A 310 -15.32 -21.45 6.60
C LEU A 310 -16.39 -20.51 6.06
N GLY A 311 -16.12 -19.84 4.93
CA GLY A 311 -17.11 -19.01 4.25
C GLY A 311 -18.39 -19.77 3.89
N THR A 312 -18.29 -21.09 3.65
CA THR A 312 -19.43 -21.98 3.40
C THR A 312 -20.31 -22.25 4.62
N ASP A 313 -19.81 -21.99 5.84
CA ASP A 313 -20.58 -22.12 7.08
C ASP A 313 -21.47 -20.90 7.34
N ILE A 314 -21.20 -19.77 6.66
CA ILE A 314 -21.97 -18.53 6.76
C ILE A 314 -23.28 -18.67 5.97
N LYS A 315 -24.40 -18.74 6.69
CA LYS A 315 -25.74 -18.96 6.10
C LYS A 315 -26.55 -17.69 5.84
N GLY A 316 -26.00 -16.53 6.19
CA GLY A 316 -26.65 -15.25 5.99
C GLY A 316 -25.89 -14.13 6.68
N ASP A 317 -26.17 -12.91 6.24
CA ASP A 317 -25.72 -11.69 6.88
C ASP A 317 -26.78 -11.23 7.88
N LEU A 318 -26.38 -11.05 9.14
CA LEU A 318 -27.29 -10.68 10.24
C LEU A 318 -27.39 -9.17 10.44
N HIS A 319 -26.66 -8.37 9.66
CA HIS A 319 -26.69 -6.92 9.78
C HIS A 319 -26.55 -6.23 8.43
N THR A 320 -27.68 -5.83 7.87
CA THR A 320 -27.76 -5.13 6.58
C THR A 320 -28.72 -3.96 6.68
N HIS A 321 -28.46 -2.89 5.93
CA HIS A 321 -29.29 -1.68 5.91
C HIS A 321 -30.13 -1.63 4.61
N SER A 322 -31.37 -1.16 4.73
CA SER A 322 -32.28 -1.00 3.58
C SER A 322 -32.74 0.46 3.44
N THR A 323 -33.51 0.75 2.40
CA THR A 323 -34.15 2.08 2.21
C THR A 323 -35.16 2.45 3.31
N TRP A 324 -35.41 1.59 4.29
CA TRP A 324 -36.18 1.94 5.50
C TRP A 324 -35.36 2.76 6.50
N SER A 325 -34.03 2.79 6.33
CA SER A 325 -33.09 3.63 7.05
C SER A 325 -32.18 4.37 6.05
N ASP A 326 -30.89 4.17 6.17
CA ASP A 326 -29.76 4.71 5.43
C ASP A 326 -29.18 3.77 4.35
N GLY A 327 -29.84 2.64 4.07
CA GLY A 327 -29.44 1.75 2.99
C GLY A 327 -29.91 2.20 1.60
N SER A 328 -29.23 1.73 0.56
CA SER A 328 -29.52 2.08 -0.85
C SER A 328 -30.40 1.06 -1.60
N ALA A 329 -30.63 -0.12 -1.03
CA ALA A 329 -31.43 -1.19 -1.62
C ALA A 329 -32.75 -1.42 -0.86
N THR A 330 -33.83 -1.69 -1.60
CA THR A 330 -35.10 -2.13 -1.01
C THR A 330 -34.97 -3.55 -0.47
N ILE A 331 -35.83 -3.94 0.49
CA ILE A 331 -35.86 -5.31 1.04
C ILE A 331 -36.01 -6.37 -0.06
N ALA A 332 -36.82 -6.12 -1.09
CA ALA A 332 -36.99 -7.04 -2.22
C ALA A 332 -35.70 -7.20 -3.04
N GLN A 333 -34.97 -6.11 -3.29
CA GLN A 333 -33.67 -6.16 -3.99
C GLN A 333 -32.61 -6.89 -3.15
N MET A 334 -32.61 -6.70 -1.83
CA MET A 334 -31.70 -7.39 -0.93
C MET A 334 -31.97 -8.90 -0.90
N ALA A 335 -33.24 -9.32 -0.82
CA ALA A 335 -33.63 -10.73 -0.90
C ALA A 335 -33.18 -11.35 -2.23
N GLN A 336 -33.44 -10.66 -3.35
CA GLN A 336 -33.04 -11.12 -4.67
C GLN A 336 -31.51 -11.28 -4.79
N ALA A 337 -30.72 -10.37 -4.21
CA ALA A 337 -29.25 -10.40 -4.26
C ALA A 337 -28.67 -11.64 -3.56
N VAL A 338 -29.36 -12.17 -2.54
CA VAL A 338 -28.98 -13.41 -1.84
C VAL A 338 -29.73 -14.65 -2.36
N GLY A 339 -30.44 -14.52 -3.48
CA GLY A 339 -31.13 -15.62 -4.14
C GLY A 339 -32.42 -16.08 -3.47
N VAL A 340 -33.10 -15.20 -2.73
CA VAL A 340 -34.36 -15.44 -2.03
C VAL A 340 -35.53 -14.73 -2.69
#